data_AF-A0AAN8SDD1-F1
#
_entry.id   AF-A0AAN8SDD1-F1
#
_cell.length_a   1.000
_cell.length_b   1.000
_cell.length_c   1.000
_cell.angle_alpha   90.00
_cell.angle_beta   90.00
_cell.angle_gamma   90.00
#
_symmetry.space_group_name_H-M   'P 1'
#
loop_
_entity.id
_entity.type
_entity.pdbx_description
1 polymer ?
#
loop_
_entity_poly.entity_id
_entity_poly.type
_entity_poly.pdbx_seq_one_letter_code
_entity_poly.pdbx_strand_id
1 'polypeptide(L)'
;MRSIDPCGRLWVLDSGTVDVLNTTTQLCPPQIVVFDLRTDKLLWRHRIPKDQVPESALFTNIIADVRNNKCDEAYAYIADVLRYGVIVYSWKEDRSWRISHNFFYPDPIACRYKLDNITFRWTDGIFGLALSPLNPETNDRMLYFHPMSSYREFSVPTSILRSDSADDNPEEFKGVLGEARGMQNRHSSASGMDARGVLFYNLVTQNGVGCWNSNRPYKRSYQGLVGQNSETLSFPNDLKIDHEKRQNLWVLSNKLHKYIYASLNPDEKNFRILTGRVDDLVRGTVCDPEAEPLPETDNRIVDCLNGEL
;
A
#
# COMPACT_ATOMS: atom_id res chain seq x y z
N MET A 1 3.93 10.70 5.75
CA MET A 1 3.73 10.48 4.30
C MET A 1 5.05 10.78 3.60
N ARG A 2 5.84 9.75 3.29
CA ARG A 2 7.16 9.94 2.68
C ARG A 2 7.56 8.77 1.81
N SER A 3 8.42 9.05 0.83
CA SER A 3 9.13 8.06 0.04
C SER A 3 10.61 8.46 -0.04
N ILE A 4 11.50 7.48 -0.03
CA ILE A 4 12.91 7.67 -0.32
C ILE A 4 13.17 6.92 -1.60
N ASP A 5 13.76 7.58 -2.59
CA ASP A 5 14.10 6.92 -3.86
C ASP A 5 15.55 6.41 -3.86
N PRO A 6 15.93 5.56 -4.85
CA PRO A 6 17.30 5.07 -4.99
C PRO A 6 18.36 6.15 -5.23
N CYS A 7 17.95 7.38 -5.55
CA CYS A 7 18.85 8.51 -5.79
C CYS A 7 19.21 9.27 -4.51
N GLY A 8 18.70 8.83 -3.35
CA GLY A 8 18.90 9.53 -2.08
C GLY A 8 18.07 10.79 -1.97
N ARG A 9 16.92 10.88 -2.67
CA ARG A 9 15.97 11.98 -2.50
C ARG A 9 14.84 11.57 -1.56
N LEU A 10 14.53 12.46 -0.62
CA LEU A 10 13.36 12.35 0.25
C LEU A 10 12.18 13.12 -0.36
N TRP A 11 11.15 12.37 -0.72
CA TRP A 11 9.90 12.88 -1.24
C TRP A 11 8.90 13.00 -0.09
N VAL A 12 8.53 14.23 0.24
CA VAL A 12 7.57 14.56 1.29
C VAL A 12 6.29 15.06 0.63
N LEU A 13 5.17 14.46 1.05
CA LEU A 13 3.85 14.95 0.71
C LEU A 13 3.37 15.86 1.85
N ASP A 14 3.16 17.12 1.54
CA ASP A 14 2.46 18.07 2.41
C ASP A 14 1.01 18.16 1.92
N SER A 15 0.09 17.61 2.71
CA SER A 15 -1.34 17.60 2.36
C SER A 15 -1.95 18.99 2.44
N GLY A 16 -1.40 19.93 3.21
CA GLY A 16 -2.00 21.25 3.46
C GLY A 16 -3.34 21.20 4.22
N THR A 17 -3.70 20.03 4.78
CA THR A 17 -5.00 19.75 5.41
C THR A 17 -4.87 19.63 6.93
N VAL A 18 -5.82 20.20 7.67
CA VAL A 18 -5.92 20.10 9.15
C VAL A 18 -7.30 19.61 9.59
N ASP A 19 -7.43 19.30 10.89
CA ASP A 19 -8.70 18.94 11.56
C ASP A 19 -9.48 17.80 10.90
N VAL A 20 -8.75 16.83 10.33
CA VAL A 20 -9.27 15.69 9.57
C VAL A 20 -10.35 14.88 10.29
N LEU A 21 -10.34 14.84 11.63
CA LEU A 21 -11.30 14.07 12.42
C LEU A 21 -12.69 14.74 12.56
N ASN A 22 -12.77 16.06 12.38
CA ASN A 22 -14.01 16.82 12.57
C ASN A 22 -14.49 17.43 11.24
N THR A 23 -13.75 18.44 10.78
CA THR A 23 -14.02 19.21 9.57
C THR A 23 -12.71 19.39 8.83
N THR A 24 -12.42 18.43 7.94
CA THR A 24 -11.25 18.44 7.05
C THR A 24 -11.15 19.79 6.33
N THR A 25 -10.20 20.61 6.75
CA THR A 25 -10.04 21.98 6.25
C THR A 25 -8.73 22.08 5.47
N GLN A 26 -8.83 22.50 4.20
CA GLN A 26 -7.68 22.73 3.35
C GLN A 26 -7.13 24.15 3.59
N LEU A 27 -6.04 24.27 4.34
CA LEU A 27 -5.42 25.58 4.64
C LEU A 27 -4.50 26.07 3.52
N CYS A 28 -3.81 25.15 2.84
CA CYS A 28 -2.82 25.46 1.80
C CYS A 28 -2.95 24.46 0.65
N PRO A 29 -2.59 24.82 -0.61
CA PRO A 29 -2.55 23.83 -1.68
C PRO A 29 -1.60 22.66 -1.33
N PRO A 30 -2.01 21.40 -1.56
CA PRO A 30 -1.15 20.25 -1.34
C PRO A 30 0.05 20.28 -2.29
N GLN A 31 1.18 19.77 -1.83
CA GLN A 31 2.44 19.89 -2.54
C GLN A 31 3.38 18.73 -2.28
N ILE A 32 4.19 18.44 -3.29
CA ILE A 32 5.31 17.51 -3.22
C ILE A 32 6.56 18.34 -2.95
N VAL A 33 7.29 18.00 -1.89
CA VAL A 33 8.53 18.67 -1.51
C VAL A 33 9.64 17.63 -1.53
N VAL A 34 10.71 17.91 -2.27
CA VAL A 34 11.80 16.96 -2.50
C VAL A 34 13.10 17.51 -1.92
N PHE A 35 13.75 16.74 -1.06
CA PHE A 35 15.01 17.08 -0.42
C PHE A 35 16.11 16.10 -0.84
N ASP A 36 17.33 16.59 -0.93
CA ASP A 36 18.53 15.75 -1.03
C ASP A 36 18.95 15.29 0.36
N LEU A 37 18.97 13.97 0.60
CA LEU A 37 19.37 13.40 1.90
C LEU A 37 20.87 13.52 2.19
N ARG A 38 21.70 13.81 1.20
CA ARG A 38 23.15 13.98 1.40
C ARG A 38 23.50 15.40 1.82
N THR A 39 22.75 16.38 1.34
CA THR A 39 23.05 17.80 1.54
C THR A 39 22.03 18.52 2.42
N ASP A 40 20.94 17.84 2.80
CA ASP A 40 19.80 18.40 3.53
C ASP A 40 19.17 19.62 2.84
N LYS A 41 19.34 19.75 1.52
CA LYS A 41 18.84 20.87 0.74
C LYS A 41 17.51 20.53 0.08
N LEU A 42 16.63 21.54 0.05
CA LEU A 42 15.44 21.52 -0.80
C LEU A 42 15.88 21.49 -2.26
N LEU A 43 15.49 20.46 -2.98
CA LEU A 43 15.71 20.33 -4.43
C LEU A 43 14.55 20.93 -5.20
N TRP A 44 13.32 20.60 -4.80
CA TRP A 44 12.14 20.97 -5.58
C TRP A 44 10.87 21.07 -4.73
N ARG A 45 9.91 21.84 -5.24
CA ARG A 45 8.55 21.95 -4.71
C ARG A 45 7.56 22.04 -5.86
N HIS A 46 6.72 21.03 -5.98
CA HIS A 46 5.62 21.00 -6.94
C HIS A 46 4.29 21.19 -6.20
N ARG A 47 3.54 22.24 -6.55
CA ARG A 47 2.19 22.45 -6.00
C ARG A 47 1.19 21.73 -6.90
N ILE A 48 0.38 20.84 -6.32
CA ILE A 48 -0.63 20.10 -7.07
C ILE A 48 -1.69 21.10 -7.58
N PRO A 49 -1.98 21.14 -8.89
CA PRO A 49 -2.97 22.04 -9.47
C PRO A 49 -4.35 21.90 -8.82
N LYS A 50 -5.07 23.02 -8.67
CA LYS A 50 -6.34 23.08 -7.94
C LYS A 50 -7.42 22.16 -8.53
N ASP A 51 -7.45 22.04 -9.85
CA ASP A 51 -8.35 21.15 -10.61
C ASP A 51 -8.13 19.66 -10.28
N GLN A 52 -6.97 19.30 -9.74
CA GLN A 52 -6.62 17.93 -9.34
C GLN A 52 -6.89 17.65 -7.86
N VAL A 53 -7.36 18.65 -7.12
CA VAL A 53 -7.64 18.60 -5.67
C VAL A 53 -9.14 18.80 -5.45
N PRO A 54 -9.94 17.72 -5.50
CA PRO A 54 -11.36 17.80 -5.19
C PRO A 54 -11.59 18.29 -3.75
N GLU A 55 -12.79 18.81 -3.51
CA GLU A 55 -13.18 19.23 -2.17
C GLU A 55 -13.08 18.07 -1.16
N SER A 56 -12.51 18.35 0.01
CA SER A 56 -12.25 17.35 1.05
C SER A 56 -11.33 16.19 0.62
N ALA A 57 -10.44 16.41 -0.35
CA ALA A 57 -9.35 15.48 -0.65
C ALA A 57 -8.43 15.31 0.57
N LEU A 58 -7.88 14.12 0.74
CA LEU A 58 -6.85 13.86 1.73
C LEU A 58 -5.80 12.93 1.14
N PHE A 59 -4.69 13.52 0.75
CA PHE A 59 -3.55 12.77 0.24
C PHE A 59 -2.80 12.14 1.41
N THR A 60 -2.66 10.81 1.43
CA THR A 60 -2.14 10.06 2.59
C THR A 60 -0.88 9.24 2.32
N ASN A 61 -0.61 8.90 1.06
CA ASN A 61 0.54 8.08 0.70
C ASN A 61 1.23 8.63 -0.54
N ILE A 62 2.54 8.45 -0.61
CA ILE A 62 3.38 8.80 -1.76
C ILE A 62 4.43 7.70 -1.96
N ILE A 63 4.64 7.29 -3.21
CA ILE A 63 5.72 6.40 -3.61
C ILE A 63 6.42 6.94 -4.86
N ALA A 64 7.75 7.06 -4.80
CA ALA A 64 8.57 7.49 -5.91
C ALA A 64 9.01 6.29 -6.76
N ASP A 65 8.90 6.42 -8.08
CA ASP A 65 9.31 5.42 -9.06
C ASP A 65 10.47 5.96 -9.90
N VAL A 66 11.66 5.40 -9.62
CA VAL A 66 12.87 5.63 -10.39
C VAL A 66 13.26 4.32 -11.06
N ARG A 67 13.54 4.38 -12.37
CA ARG A 67 13.96 3.25 -13.19
C ARG A 67 15.42 3.41 -13.57
N ASN A 68 16.20 2.33 -13.50
CA ASN A 68 17.60 2.28 -13.94
C ASN A 68 18.47 3.44 -13.44
N ASN A 69 18.23 3.90 -12.20
CA ASN A 69 18.90 5.06 -11.59
C ASN A 69 18.80 6.38 -12.38
N LYS A 70 17.84 6.50 -13.29
CA LYS A 70 17.57 7.74 -14.03
C LYS A 70 16.71 8.69 -13.19
N CYS A 71 17.37 9.41 -12.28
CA CYS A 71 16.71 10.27 -11.30
C CYS A 71 15.85 11.38 -11.93
N ASP A 72 16.24 11.86 -13.11
CA ASP A 72 15.53 12.92 -13.84
C ASP A 72 14.31 12.43 -14.63
N GLU A 73 14.10 11.11 -14.71
CA GLU A 73 12.92 10.47 -15.32
C GLU A 73 11.97 9.91 -14.24
N ALA A 74 12.06 10.43 -13.01
CA ALA A 74 11.27 9.94 -11.88
C ALA A 74 9.79 10.29 -12.00
N TYR A 75 8.96 9.39 -11.49
CA TYR A 75 7.54 9.63 -11.25
C TYR A 75 7.23 9.50 -9.77
N ALA A 76 6.12 10.09 -9.32
CA ALA A 76 5.56 9.82 -8.01
C ALA A 76 4.06 9.53 -8.11
N TYR A 77 3.59 8.57 -7.31
CA TYR A 77 2.17 8.20 -7.21
C TYR A 77 1.66 8.55 -5.82
N ILE A 78 0.57 9.30 -5.75
CA ILE A 78 0.02 9.83 -4.50
C ILE A 78 -1.43 9.39 -4.35
N ALA A 79 -1.74 8.71 -3.25
CA ALA A 79 -3.08 8.22 -2.97
C ALA A 79 -3.93 9.28 -2.26
N ASP A 80 -5.13 9.52 -2.78
CA ASP A 80 -6.18 10.32 -2.15
C ASP A 80 -7.22 9.41 -1.51
N VAL A 81 -7.17 9.30 -0.18
CA VAL A 81 -7.96 8.32 0.55
C VAL A 81 -9.45 8.68 0.63
N LEU A 82 -9.79 9.98 0.63
CA LEU A 82 -11.18 10.45 0.81
C LEU A 82 -11.89 10.75 -0.51
N ARG A 83 -11.15 11.00 -1.59
CA ARG A 83 -11.72 11.23 -2.93
C ARG A 83 -11.27 10.19 -3.97
N TYR A 84 -10.72 9.07 -3.49
CA TYR A 84 -10.53 7.80 -4.22
C TYR A 84 -9.81 7.97 -5.56
N GLY A 85 -8.73 8.75 -5.57
CA GLY A 85 -7.96 9.03 -6.78
C GLY A 85 -6.47 8.88 -6.56
N VAL A 86 -5.73 8.89 -7.66
CA VAL A 86 -4.27 8.91 -7.64
C VAL A 86 -3.79 10.16 -8.37
N ILE A 87 -2.89 10.91 -7.76
CA ILE A 87 -2.10 11.91 -8.47
C ILE A 87 -0.84 11.24 -8.99
N VAL A 88 -0.57 11.41 -10.28
CA VAL A 88 0.68 11.03 -10.91
C VAL A 88 1.46 12.29 -11.16
N TYR A 89 2.71 12.34 -10.69
CA TYR A 89 3.63 13.45 -10.91
C TYR A 89 4.80 12.98 -11.76
N SER A 90 5.14 13.76 -12.79
CA SER A 90 6.30 13.58 -13.66
C SER A 90 7.37 14.60 -13.30
N TRP A 91 8.53 14.13 -12.82
CA TRP A 91 9.67 15.01 -12.49
C TRP A 91 10.21 15.72 -13.74
N LYS A 92 10.33 14.99 -14.85
CA LYS A 92 10.91 15.49 -16.10
C LYS A 92 10.13 16.65 -16.69
N GLU A 93 8.81 16.57 -16.60
CA GLU A 93 7.88 17.54 -17.19
C GLU A 93 7.39 18.57 -16.16
N ASP A 94 7.74 18.37 -14.88
CA ASP A 94 7.20 19.10 -13.73
C ASP A 94 5.68 19.32 -13.79
N ARG A 95 4.96 18.27 -14.15
CA ARG A 95 3.50 18.29 -14.22
C ARG A 95 2.91 17.10 -13.48
N SER A 96 1.69 17.28 -13.01
CA SER A 96 0.88 16.19 -12.48
C SER A 96 -0.46 16.11 -13.19
N TRP A 97 -1.12 14.97 -13.03
CA TRP A 97 -2.52 14.75 -13.40
C TRP A 97 -3.17 13.83 -12.38
N ARG A 98 -4.50 13.88 -12.33
CA ARG A 98 -5.31 13.01 -11.48
C ARG A 98 -5.89 11.87 -12.32
N ILE A 99 -5.88 10.68 -11.76
CA ILE A 99 -6.51 9.48 -12.30
C ILE A 99 -7.62 9.05 -11.35
N SER A 100 -8.76 8.68 -11.91
CA SER A 100 -9.92 8.18 -11.16
C SER A 100 -10.34 6.81 -11.70
N HIS A 101 -10.39 5.81 -10.82
CA HIS A 101 -10.75 4.46 -11.21
C HIS A 101 -11.59 3.78 -10.12
N ASN A 102 -12.55 2.94 -10.50
CA ASN A 102 -13.46 2.27 -9.56
C ASN A 102 -12.70 1.35 -8.56
N PHE A 103 -11.54 0.82 -8.93
CA PHE A 103 -10.68 0.02 -8.04
C PHE A 103 -10.08 0.82 -6.88
N PHE A 104 -10.11 2.14 -6.93
CA PHE A 104 -9.66 3.00 -5.82
C PHE A 104 -10.71 3.17 -4.73
N TYR A 105 -11.94 2.72 -4.97
CA TYR A 105 -13.08 2.97 -4.10
C TYR A 105 -13.09 1.96 -2.94
N PRO A 106 -13.55 2.37 -1.75
CA PRO A 106 -13.76 1.44 -0.65
C PRO A 106 -14.83 0.41 -1.02
N ASP A 107 -14.68 -0.81 -0.50
CA ASP A 107 -15.73 -1.81 -0.55
C ASP A 107 -16.77 -1.50 0.54
N PRO A 108 -18.03 -1.16 0.18
CA PRO A 108 -19.05 -0.73 1.13
C PRO A 108 -19.35 -1.78 2.22
N ILE A 109 -19.15 -3.07 1.94
CA ILE A 109 -19.35 -4.13 2.95
C ILE A 109 -18.13 -4.32 3.86
N ALA A 110 -16.99 -3.75 3.49
CA ALA A 110 -15.77 -3.73 4.30
C ALA A 110 -15.57 -2.40 5.06
N CYS A 111 -16.51 -1.47 5.06
CA CYS A 111 -16.35 -0.20 5.79
C CYS A 111 -16.46 -0.31 7.32
N ARG A 112 -16.78 -1.49 7.86
CA ARG A 112 -16.87 -1.74 9.31
C ARG A 112 -15.59 -2.35 9.84
N TYR A 113 -15.01 -1.71 10.85
CA TYR A 113 -13.79 -2.14 11.54
C TYR A 113 -14.12 -2.62 12.94
N LYS A 114 -13.45 -3.69 13.38
CA LYS A 114 -13.49 -4.18 14.77
C LYS A 114 -12.08 -4.48 15.23
N LEU A 115 -11.62 -3.75 16.26
CA LEU A 115 -10.27 -3.85 16.81
C LEU A 115 -10.29 -3.48 18.29
N ASP A 116 -9.67 -4.28 19.16
CA ASP A 116 -9.62 -4.05 20.62
C ASP A 116 -10.99 -3.73 21.27
N ASN A 117 -12.04 -4.45 20.89
CA ASN A 117 -13.44 -4.20 21.29
C ASN A 117 -14.03 -2.84 20.86
N ILE A 118 -13.30 -2.04 20.09
CA ILE A 118 -13.79 -0.80 19.47
C ILE A 118 -14.36 -1.17 18.10
N THR A 119 -15.57 -0.69 17.83
CA THR A 119 -16.18 -0.77 16.49
C THR A 119 -16.28 0.63 15.92
N PHE A 120 -15.74 0.82 14.72
CA PHE A 120 -15.80 2.09 14.01
C PHE A 120 -16.02 1.85 12.51
N ARG A 121 -16.29 2.93 11.77
CA ARG A 121 -16.57 2.89 10.34
C ARG A 121 -15.71 3.91 9.62
N TRP A 122 -14.98 3.45 8.61
CA TRP A 122 -14.27 4.30 7.65
C TRP A 122 -14.64 3.91 6.24
N THR A 123 -14.68 4.89 5.36
CA THR A 123 -14.87 4.70 3.92
C THR A 123 -13.58 5.03 3.18
N ASP A 124 -12.45 4.64 3.76
CA ASP A 124 -11.13 4.99 3.24
C ASP A 124 -10.86 4.20 1.97
N GLY A 125 -10.69 4.92 0.87
CA GLY A 125 -10.35 4.37 -0.45
C GLY A 125 -8.88 3.97 -0.54
N ILE A 126 -8.32 4.08 -1.75
CA ILE A 126 -6.92 3.74 -2.04
C ILE A 126 -5.96 4.29 -0.98
N PHE A 127 -5.11 3.41 -0.44
CA PHE A 127 -4.24 3.72 0.67
C PHE A 127 -2.86 3.07 0.53
N GLY A 128 -2.81 1.73 0.51
CA GLY A 128 -1.56 0.99 0.33
C GLY A 128 -1.08 1.07 -1.11
N LEU A 129 0.19 1.40 -1.30
CA LEU A 129 0.85 1.48 -2.61
C LEU A 129 2.20 0.75 -2.53
N ALA A 130 2.45 -0.19 -3.43
CA ALA A 130 3.71 -0.90 -3.53
C ALA A 130 4.13 -1.08 -4.99
N LEU A 131 5.35 -0.67 -5.33
CA LEU A 131 5.93 -0.89 -6.65
C LEU A 131 6.63 -2.24 -6.70
N SER A 132 6.40 -3.00 -7.77
CA SER A 132 7.16 -4.20 -8.05
C SER A 132 8.64 -3.89 -8.34
N PRO A 133 9.52 -4.91 -8.28
CA PRO A 133 10.78 -4.87 -9.00
C PRO A 133 10.55 -4.51 -10.48
N LEU A 134 11.55 -3.87 -11.08
CA LEU A 134 11.52 -3.53 -12.50
C LEU A 134 11.53 -4.83 -13.33
N ASN A 135 10.57 -4.98 -14.23
CA ASN A 135 10.57 -6.09 -15.17
C ASN A 135 11.73 -5.87 -16.18
N PRO A 136 12.68 -6.81 -16.32
CA PRO A 136 13.85 -6.62 -17.16
C PRO A 136 13.53 -6.66 -18.67
N GLU A 137 12.42 -7.28 -19.07
CA GLU A 137 12.02 -7.41 -20.48
C GLU A 137 11.25 -6.18 -20.96
N THR A 138 10.31 -5.69 -20.15
CA THR A 138 9.44 -4.56 -20.53
C THR A 138 9.97 -3.22 -20.03
N ASN A 139 10.94 -3.22 -19.13
CA ASN A 139 11.40 -2.03 -18.40
C ASN A 139 10.24 -1.29 -17.70
N ASP A 140 9.21 -2.03 -17.28
CA ASP A 140 8.02 -1.51 -16.60
C ASP A 140 7.89 -2.05 -15.17
N ARG A 141 7.03 -1.41 -14.36
CA ARG A 141 6.69 -1.88 -13.01
C ARG A 141 5.19 -2.05 -12.88
N MET A 142 4.78 -2.99 -12.03
CA MET A 142 3.42 -3.05 -11.53
C MET A 142 3.31 -2.18 -10.28
N LEU A 143 2.28 -1.34 -10.22
CA LEU A 143 1.83 -0.74 -8.96
C LEU A 143 0.76 -1.65 -8.37
N TYR A 144 1.07 -2.27 -7.24
CA TYR A 144 0.10 -2.96 -6.39
C TYR A 144 -0.53 -1.95 -5.44
N PHE A 145 -1.85 -2.02 -5.30
CA PHE A 145 -2.57 -1.12 -4.43
C PHE A 145 -3.85 -1.74 -3.87
N HIS A 146 -4.31 -1.16 -2.78
CA HIS A 146 -5.61 -1.49 -2.21
C HIS A 146 -6.25 -0.30 -1.50
N PRO A 147 -7.59 -0.22 -1.52
CA PRO A 147 -8.34 0.57 -0.58
C PRO A 147 -8.14 0.08 0.85
N MET A 148 -8.13 1.00 1.82
CA MET A 148 -8.02 0.62 3.23
C MET A 148 -9.28 -0.13 3.70
N SER A 149 -10.46 0.38 3.32
CA SER A 149 -11.75 -0.30 3.48
C SER A 149 -11.98 -1.34 2.40
N SER A 150 -11.09 -2.33 2.29
CA SER A 150 -11.21 -3.47 1.37
C SER A 150 -10.36 -4.65 1.84
N TYR A 151 -10.71 -5.86 1.37
CA TYR A 151 -9.92 -7.08 1.55
C TYR A 151 -9.20 -7.51 0.28
N ARG A 152 -9.32 -6.75 -0.81
CA ARG A 152 -8.76 -7.07 -2.12
C ARG A 152 -7.46 -6.32 -2.38
N GLU A 153 -6.68 -6.87 -3.29
CA GLU A 153 -5.49 -6.26 -3.86
C GLU A 153 -5.72 -6.09 -5.36
N PHE A 154 -5.23 -5.00 -5.90
CA PHE A 154 -5.34 -4.63 -7.30
C PHE A 154 -3.95 -4.37 -7.85
N SER A 155 -3.82 -4.38 -9.17
CA SER A 155 -2.57 -4.01 -9.81
C SER A 155 -2.80 -3.29 -11.12
N VAL A 156 -1.88 -2.39 -11.45
CA VAL A 156 -1.88 -1.66 -12.72
C VAL A 156 -0.43 -1.50 -13.20
N PRO A 157 -0.12 -1.72 -14.49
CA PRO A 157 1.18 -1.37 -15.03
C PRO A 157 1.39 0.14 -14.92
N THR A 158 2.54 0.55 -14.42
CA THR A 158 2.84 1.97 -14.23
C THR A 158 2.97 2.73 -15.54
N SER A 159 3.26 2.06 -16.66
CA SER A 159 3.16 2.64 -18.01
C SER A 159 1.79 3.21 -18.32
N ILE A 160 0.71 2.57 -17.86
CA ILE A 160 -0.67 3.06 -18.03
C ILE A 160 -0.87 4.34 -17.22
N LEU A 161 -0.49 4.34 -15.94
CA LEU A 161 -0.61 5.52 -15.07
C LEU A 161 0.24 6.71 -15.54
N ARG A 162 1.36 6.45 -16.21
CA ARG A 162 2.26 7.48 -16.74
C ARG A 162 1.72 8.15 -18.00
N SER A 163 0.69 7.59 -18.63
CA SER A 163 -0.11 8.27 -19.64
C SER A 163 -1.14 9.17 -18.96
N ASP A 164 -1.30 10.40 -19.42
CA ASP A 164 -2.35 11.29 -18.95
C ASP A 164 -3.74 10.95 -19.52
N SER A 165 -3.81 9.94 -20.40
CA SER A 165 -5.03 9.36 -20.95
C SER A 165 -5.51 8.10 -20.22
N ALA A 166 -5.02 7.84 -19.01
CA ALA A 166 -5.37 6.62 -18.26
C ALA A 166 -6.88 6.52 -17.95
N ASP A 167 -7.54 7.66 -17.73
CA ASP A 167 -8.98 7.72 -17.49
C ASP A 167 -9.80 7.41 -18.76
N ASP A 168 -9.21 7.55 -19.95
CA ASP A 168 -9.87 7.26 -21.22
C ASP A 168 -9.92 5.76 -21.54
N ASN A 169 -9.06 4.95 -20.88
CA ASN A 169 -8.89 3.52 -21.14
C ASN A 169 -8.95 2.69 -19.85
N PRO A 170 -10.09 2.70 -19.12
CA PRO A 170 -10.20 2.03 -17.82
C PRO A 170 -9.94 0.51 -17.87
N GLU A 171 -10.18 -0.12 -19.02
CA GLU A 171 -9.93 -1.56 -19.25
C GLU A 171 -8.44 -1.93 -19.22
N GLU A 172 -7.51 -0.96 -19.30
CA GLU A 172 -6.07 -1.21 -19.22
C GLU A 172 -5.58 -1.53 -17.80
N PHE A 173 -6.42 -1.29 -16.78
CA PHE A 173 -6.16 -1.77 -15.44
C PHE A 173 -6.28 -3.30 -15.42
N LYS A 174 -5.18 -4.01 -15.12
CA LYS A 174 -5.15 -5.48 -15.04
C LYS A 174 -6.21 -6.08 -14.09
N GLY A 175 -6.74 -5.29 -13.15
CA GLY A 175 -7.89 -5.67 -12.37
C GLY A 175 -7.58 -6.16 -10.96
N VAL A 176 -8.54 -6.89 -10.41
CA VAL A 176 -8.41 -7.61 -9.13
C VAL A 176 -7.31 -8.66 -9.28
N LEU A 177 -6.31 -8.61 -8.40
CA LEU A 177 -5.14 -9.49 -8.48
C LEU A 177 -5.48 -10.97 -8.24
N GLY A 178 -6.53 -11.23 -7.45
CA GLY A 178 -7.05 -12.58 -7.19
C GLY A 178 -8.03 -12.64 -6.01
N GLU A 179 -7.88 -13.66 -5.16
CA GLU A 179 -8.74 -13.86 -3.99
C GLU A 179 -8.54 -12.76 -2.94
N ALA A 180 -9.61 -12.40 -2.23
CA ALA A 180 -9.48 -11.50 -1.09
C ALA A 180 -8.62 -12.12 0.03
N ARG A 181 -7.87 -11.28 0.76
CA ARG A 181 -7.03 -11.61 1.93
C ARG A 181 -7.77 -12.40 3.01
N GLY A 182 -9.09 -12.32 3.02
CA GLY A 182 -10.01 -13.17 3.76
C GLY A 182 -11.44 -12.69 3.59
N MET A 183 -12.36 -13.30 4.33
CA MET A 183 -13.80 -12.96 4.26
C MET A 183 -14.18 -11.80 5.17
N GLN A 184 -13.41 -11.56 6.24
CA GLN A 184 -13.71 -10.57 7.27
C GLN A 184 -12.43 -10.13 7.99
N ASN A 185 -12.40 -8.89 8.48
CA ASN A 185 -11.32 -8.34 9.30
C ASN A 185 -9.92 -8.56 8.66
N ARG A 186 -9.79 -8.15 7.40
CA ARG A 186 -8.53 -8.21 6.62
C ARG A 186 -8.19 -6.87 5.97
N HIS A 187 -8.60 -5.78 6.63
CA HIS A 187 -8.28 -4.42 6.25
C HIS A 187 -6.77 -4.23 6.25
N SER A 188 -6.29 -3.52 5.25
CA SER A 188 -4.87 -3.29 5.08
C SER A 188 -4.56 -1.81 4.99
N SER A 189 -3.52 -1.37 5.69
CA SER A 189 -3.02 0.01 5.64
C SER A 189 -1.88 0.12 4.62
N ALA A 190 -0.66 0.45 5.04
CA ALA A 190 0.48 0.54 4.16
C ALA A 190 0.96 -0.84 3.66
N SER A 191 1.54 -0.83 2.46
CA SER A 191 2.21 -1.96 1.83
C SER A 191 3.54 -1.55 1.22
N GLY A 192 4.37 -2.55 0.90
CA GLY A 192 5.67 -2.39 0.28
C GLY A 192 6.15 -3.74 -0.26
N MET A 193 6.99 -3.72 -1.28
CA MET A 193 7.49 -4.95 -1.91
C MET A 193 9.02 -4.95 -1.88
N ASP A 194 9.61 -6.11 -1.57
CA ASP A 194 11.05 -6.29 -1.60
C ASP A 194 11.56 -6.51 -3.04
N ALA A 195 12.88 -6.46 -3.22
CA ALA A 195 13.53 -6.62 -4.52
C ALA A 195 13.36 -8.03 -5.11
N ARG A 196 12.92 -9.01 -4.32
CA ARG A 196 12.63 -10.39 -4.75
C ARG A 196 11.16 -10.61 -5.10
N GLY A 197 10.32 -9.58 -4.99
CA GLY A 197 8.90 -9.64 -5.36
C GLY A 197 7.96 -10.09 -4.24
N VAL A 198 8.40 -10.09 -2.99
CA VAL A 198 7.52 -10.35 -1.84
C VAL A 198 6.81 -9.06 -1.44
N LEU A 199 5.49 -9.02 -1.63
CA LEU A 199 4.61 -7.98 -1.14
C LEU A 199 4.37 -8.18 0.36
N PHE A 200 4.56 -7.12 1.14
CA PHE A 200 4.17 -7.03 2.55
C PHE A 200 3.05 -6.00 2.71
N TYR A 201 2.14 -6.28 3.62
CA TYR A 201 1.00 -5.40 3.88
C TYR A 201 0.55 -5.50 5.35
N ASN A 202 0.24 -4.35 5.94
CA ASN A 202 -0.16 -4.25 7.34
C ASN A 202 -1.63 -4.65 7.52
N LEU A 203 -1.90 -5.80 8.15
CA LEU A 203 -3.26 -6.26 8.47
C LEU A 203 -3.76 -5.62 9.78
N VAL A 204 -4.31 -4.41 9.67
CA VAL A 204 -4.76 -3.58 10.79
C VAL A 204 -5.72 -4.33 11.71
N THR A 205 -6.74 -4.97 11.15
CA THR A 205 -7.77 -5.69 11.91
C THR A 205 -7.37 -7.11 12.32
N GLN A 206 -6.09 -7.47 12.16
CA GLN A 206 -5.50 -8.72 12.64
C GLN A 206 -4.31 -8.50 13.58
N ASN A 207 -3.95 -7.26 13.89
CA ASN A 207 -2.75 -6.94 14.63
C ASN A 207 -1.49 -7.60 14.03
N GLY A 208 -1.38 -7.57 12.70
CA GLY A 208 -0.39 -8.38 12.00
C GLY A 208 0.17 -7.75 10.74
N VAL A 209 1.18 -8.40 10.18
CA VAL A 209 1.79 -8.10 8.89
C VAL A 209 1.67 -9.33 8.02
N GLY A 210 0.97 -9.19 6.91
CA GLY A 210 0.84 -10.24 5.90
C GLY A 210 1.93 -10.15 4.84
N CYS A 211 2.09 -11.25 4.11
CA CYS A 211 2.98 -11.34 2.96
C CYS A 211 2.34 -12.10 1.80
N TRP A 212 2.85 -11.88 0.60
CA TRP A 212 2.55 -12.66 -0.60
C TRP A 212 3.74 -12.57 -1.57
N ASN A 213 4.14 -13.70 -2.15
CA ASN A 213 5.19 -13.75 -3.17
C ASN A 213 4.58 -13.60 -4.57
N SER A 214 5.02 -12.60 -5.33
CA SER A 214 4.46 -12.30 -6.66
C SER A 214 4.64 -13.39 -7.72
N ASN A 215 5.52 -14.36 -7.47
CA ASN A 215 5.70 -15.54 -8.32
C ASN A 215 4.66 -16.64 -8.04
N ARG A 216 3.73 -16.41 -7.10
CA ARG A 216 2.63 -17.32 -6.75
C ARG A 216 1.29 -16.72 -7.18
N PRO A 217 0.29 -17.52 -7.56
CA PRO A 217 -1.07 -17.03 -7.74
C PRO A 217 -1.56 -16.29 -6.49
N TYR A 218 -2.29 -15.18 -6.65
CA TYR A 218 -2.88 -14.44 -5.52
C TYR A 218 -4.11 -15.18 -4.97
N LYS A 219 -3.86 -16.31 -4.31
CA LYS A 219 -4.85 -17.14 -3.61
C LYS A 219 -4.58 -17.13 -2.11
N ARG A 220 -5.60 -17.41 -1.30
CA ARG A 220 -5.46 -17.41 0.17
C ARG A 220 -4.40 -18.38 0.68
N SER A 221 -4.22 -19.53 0.02
CA SER A 221 -3.19 -20.51 0.37
C SER A 221 -1.76 -20.01 0.20
N TYR A 222 -1.55 -18.98 -0.62
CA TYR A 222 -0.24 -18.36 -0.87
C TYR A 222 -0.06 -17.03 -0.14
N GLN A 223 -0.96 -16.70 0.78
CA GLN A 223 -0.88 -15.49 1.59
C GLN A 223 -0.51 -15.88 3.03
N GLY A 224 0.61 -15.36 3.51
CA GLY A 224 1.17 -15.69 4.82
C GLY A 224 1.11 -14.55 5.82
N LEU A 225 1.50 -14.85 7.06
CA LEU A 225 1.77 -13.86 8.10
C LEU A 225 3.25 -13.94 8.47
N VAL A 226 3.91 -12.79 8.57
CA VAL A 226 5.30 -12.68 9.04
C VAL A 226 5.41 -12.14 10.47
N GLY A 227 4.30 -11.65 11.01
CA GLY A 227 4.22 -11.23 12.41
C GLY A 227 2.78 -10.95 12.81
N GLN A 228 2.43 -11.30 14.04
CA GLN A 228 1.12 -11.01 14.63
C GLN A 228 1.26 -10.87 16.14
N ASN A 229 0.81 -9.73 16.69
CA ASN A 229 0.84 -9.49 18.13
C ASN A 229 -0.07 -8.30 18.49
N SER A 230 -1.08 -8.52 19.33
CA SER A 230 -2.05 -7.49 19.70
C SER A 230 -1.47 -6.33 20.50
N GLU A 231 -0.33 -6.52 21.17
CA GLU A 231 0.33 -5.47 21.94
C GLU A 231 1.26 -4.62 21.06
N THR A 232 2.18 -5.27 20.33
CA THR A 232 3.22 -4.58 19.56
C THR A 232 2.74 -4.10 18.20
N LEU A 233 1.79 -4.82 17.59
CA LEU A 233 1.15 -4.49 16.31
C LEU A 233 -0.32 -4.08 16.55
N SER A 234 -0.57 -3.21 17.51
CA SER A 234 -1.94 -2.78 17.87
C SER A 234 -2.68 -2.15 16.68
N PHE A 235 -2.08 -1.16 16.02
CA PHE A 235 -2.56 -0.60 14.75
C PHE A 235 -1.34 -0.37 13.84
N PRO A 236 -0.91 -1.36 13.04
CA PRO A 236 0.18 -1.20 12.09
C PRO A 236 -0.27 -0.23 10.98
N ASN A 237 0.29 0.98 10.97
CA ASN A 237 -0.19 2.10 10.14
C ASN A 237 0.69 2.29 8.89
N ASP A 238 2.01 2.42 9.07
CA ASP A 238 2.95 2.61 7.97
C ASP A 238 3.90 1.41 7.84
N LEU A 239 4.39 1.18 6.63
CA LEU A 239 5.27 0.09 6.27
C LEU A 239 6.23 0.56 5.18
N LYS A 240 7.52 0.28 5.34
CA LYS A 240 8.55 0.54 4.32
C LYS A 240 9.51 -0.63 4.22
N ILE A 241 9.98 -0.90 3.00
CA ILE A 241 11.16 -1.73 2.74
C ILE A 241 12.31 -0.75 2.47
N ASP A 242 13.45 -0.95 3.12
CA ASP A 242 14.63 -0.11 2.85
C ASP A 242 15.33 -0.52 1.54
N HIS A 243 16.28 0.31 1.11
CA HIS A 243 17.06 0.10 -0.12
C HIS A 243 18.41 -0.57 0.15
N GLU A 244 18.56 -1.21 1.31
CA GLU A 244 19.78 -1.93 1.67
C GLU A 244 19.95 -3.18 0.81
N LYS A 245 21.20 -3.64 0.59
CA LYS A 245 21.45 -4.88 -0.17
C LYS A 245 20.74 -6.10 0.43
N ARG A 246 20.66 -6.13 1.77
CA ARG A 246 19.84 -7.08 2.52
C ARG A 246 18.73 -6.29 3.18
N GLN A 247 17.58 -6.26 2.52
CA GLN A 247 16.51 -5.35 2.87
C GLN A 247 15.89 -5.68 4.23
N ASN A 248 15.53 -4.64 4.97
CA ASN A 248 14.70 -4.76 6.15
C ASN A 248 13.30 -4.23 5.89
N LEU A 249 12.34 -4.90 6.51
CA LEU A 249 10.99 -4.41 6.69
C LEU A 249 10.95 -3.48 7.90
N TRP A 250 10.32 -2.33 7.76
CA TRP A 250 10.07 -1.37 8.83
C TRP A 250 8.57 -1.15 8.97
N VAL A 251 8.03 -1.30 10.17
CA VAL A 251 6.60 -1.13 10.46
C VAL A 251 6.42 -0.12 11.59
N LEU A 252 5.63 0.91 11.34
CA LEU A 252 5.14 1.83 12.36
C LEU A 252 3.82 1.30 12.89
N SER A 253 3.79 0.89 14.15
CA SER A 253 2.56 0.56 14.85
C SER A 253 2.23 1.61 15.90
N ASN A 254 0.97 2.01 15.95
CA ASN A 254 0.46 2.92 16.98
C ASN A 254 -0.88 2.43 17.53
N LYS A 255 -1.57 3.25 18.32
CA LYS A 255 -2.92 2.97 18.84
C LYS A 255 -3.94 3.97 18.28
N LEU A 256 -3.91 4.21 16.96
CA LEU A 256 -4.74 5.24 16.31
C LEU A 256 -6.24 5.07 16.59
N HIS A 257 -6.76 3.86 16.54
CA HIS A 257 -8.16 3.57 16.88
C HIS A 257 -8.53 3.99 18.31
N LYS A 258 -7.62 3.81 19.28
CA LYS A 258 -7.85 4.26 20.66
C LYS A 258 -7.71 5.78 20.80
N TYR A 259 -6.79 6.40 20.07
CA TYR A 259 -6.67 7.85 20.03
C TYR A 259 -7.95 8.53 19.52
N ILE A 260 -8.57 7.97 18.47
CA ILE A 260 -9.77 8.55 17.86
C ILE A 260 -11.04 8.21 18.63
N TYR A 261 -11.19 6.96 19.10
CA TYR A 261 -12.47 6.44 19.61
C TYR A 261 -12.48 6.09 21.10
N ALA A 262 -11.36 6.30 21.80
CA ALA A 262 -11.23 6.02 23.23
C ALA A 262 -10.24 7.02 23.86
N SER A 263 -9.23 6.52 24.58
CA SER A 263 -8.15 7.34 25.12
C SER A 263 -6.84 6.57 25.07
N LEU A 264 -5.73 7.30 24.92
CA LEU A 264 -4.39 6.74 25.08
C LEU A 264 -4.01 6.72 26.54
N ASN A 265 -3.40 5.62 26.99
CA ASN A 265 -2.77 5.56 28.30
C ASN A 265 -1.34 6.09 28.20
N PRO A 266 -0.98 7.24 28.82
CA PRO A 266 0.36 7.81 28.73
C PRO A 266 1.46 6.94 29.36
N ASP A 267 1.09 6.04 30.28
CA ASP A 267 2.04 5.13 30.95
C ASP A 267 2.40 3.91 30.10
N GLU A 268 1.71 3.70 28.98
CA GLU A 268 1.97 2.60 28.04
C GLU A 268 2.77 3.04 26.82
N LYS A 269 3.44 2.07 26.17
CA LYS A 269 4.03 2.28 24.84
C LYS A 269 2.91 2.38 23.79
N ASN A 270 2.62 3.60 23.34
CA ASN A 270 1.55 3.88 22.35
C ASN A 270 2.03 3.90 20.90
N PHE A 271 3.33 4.02 20.67
CA PHE A 271 3.97 4.10 19.35
C PHE A 271 5.18 3.19 19.33
N ARG A 272 5.35 2.42 18.25
CA ARG A 272 6.46 1.48 18.06
C ARG A 272 6.93 1.52 16.61
N ILE A 273 8.24 1.48 16.42
CA ILE A 273 8.86 1.16 15.15
C ILE A 273 9.45 -0.24 15.31
N LEU A 274 8.99 -1.17 14.47
CA LEU A 274 9.43 -2.55 14.46
C LEU A 274 10.23 -2.80 13.18
N THR A 275 11.23 -3.67 13.25
CA THR A 275 12.02 -4.03 12.07
C THR A 275 12.43 -5.49 12.09
N GLY A 276 12.63 -6.05 10.90
CA GLY A 276 13.18 -7.38 10.71
C GLY A 276 13.74 -7.54 9.30
N ARG A 277 14.75 -8.39 9.16
CA ARG A 277 15.32 -8.74 7.85
C ARG A 277 14.27 -9.49 7.04
N VAL A 278 14.05 -9.08 5.80
CA VAL A 278 13.01 -9.65 4.95
C VAL A 278 13.21 -11.16 4.76
N ASP A 279 14.45 -11.60 4.51
CA ASP A 279 14.82 -13.02 4.36
C ASP A 279 14.45 -13.86 5.59
N ASP A 280 14.59 -13.30 6.79
CA ASP A 280 14.34 -14.03 8.03
C ASP A 280 12.84 -14.06 8.35
N LEU A 281 12.12 -12.98 8.01
CA LEU A 281 10.67 -12.86 8.21
C LEU A 281 9.86 -13.82 7.34
N VAL A 282 10.28 -14.04 6.09
CA VAL A 282 9.57 -14.92 5.16
C VAL A 282 9.99 -16.38 5.28
N ARG A 283 11.11 -16.67 5.96
CA ARG A 283 11.69 -18.01 6.01
C ARG A 283 10.70 -19.04 6.55
N GLY A 284 10.48 -20.11 5.80
CA GLY A 284 9.56 -21.18 6.19
C GLY A 284 8.08 -20.80 6.15
N THR A 285 7.75 -19.64 5.58
CA THR A 285 6.37 -19.24 5.25
C THR A 285 6.05 -19.54 3.78
N VAL A 286 4.78 -19.49 3.41
CA VAL A 286 4.33 -19.60 2.00
C VAL A 286 4.82 -18.46 1.10
N CYS A 287 5.39 -17.40 1.68
CA CYS A 287 5.91 -16.23 0.98
C CYS A 287 7.41 -16.33 0.68
N ASP A 288 8.09 -17.36 1.20
CA ASP A 288 9.52 -17.56 0.98
C ASP A 288 9.81 -17.78 -0.52
N PRO A 289 10.66 -16.95 -1.15
CA PRO A 289 11.09 -17.18 -2.53
C PRO A 289 11.77 -18.54 -2.76
N GLU A 290 12.37 -19.12 -1.73
CA GLU A 290 13.09 -20.40 -1.81
C GLU A 290 12.21 -21.61 -1.45
N ALA A 291 10.95 -21.41 -1.02
CA ALA A 291 10.06 -22.51 -0.70
C ALA A 291 9.53 -23.21 -1.95
N GLU A 292 9.36 -24.54 -1.87
CA GLU A 292 8.68 -25.31 -2.92
C GLU A 292 7.21 -24.87 -3.08
N PRO A 293 6.64 -24.94 -4.30
CA PRO A 293 5.21 -24.73 -4.50
C PRO A 293 4.37 -25.66 -3.63
N LEU A 294 3.23 -25.17 -3.13
CA LEU A 294 2.27 -26.06 -2.46
C LEU A 294 1.76 -27.10 -3.47
N PRO A 295 1.59 -28.37 -3.08
CA PRO A 295 0.97 -29.37 -3.96
C PRO A 295 -0.40 -28.87 -4.38
N GLU A 296 -0.70 -28.89 -5.68
CA GLU A 296 -2.06 -28.65 -6.14
C GLU A 296 -2.94 -29.75 -5.58
N THR A 297 -3.85 -29.40 -4.67
CA THR A 297 -4.90 -30.33 -4.25
C THR A 297 -5.80 -30.56 -5.46
N ASP A 298 -5.60 -31.69 -6.13
CA ASP A 298 -6.46 -32.18 -7.20
C ASP A 298 -7.89 -32.26 -6.65
N ASN A 299 -8.75 -31.34 -7.06
CA ASN A 299 -10.20 -31.38 -6.81
C ASN A 299 -10.82 -32.49 -7.67
N ARG A 300 -10.29 -33.72 -7.59
CA ARG A 300 -11.05 -34.91 -7.97
C ARG A 300 -12.15 -35.04 -6.95
N ILE A 301 -13.33 -34.58 -7.37
CA ILE A 301 -14.60 -35.11 -6.88
C ILE A 301 -14.44 -36.63 -6.91
N VAL A 302 -14.33 -37.22 -5.73
CA VAL A 302 -14.49 -38.66 -5.58
C VAL A 302 -15.96 -38.90 -5.89
N ASP A 303 -16.24 -39.39 -7.11
CA ASP A 303 -17.56 -39.92 -7.46
C ASP A 303 -17.85 -41.07 -6.49
N CYS A 304 -18.67 -40.77 -5.48
CA CYS A 304 -19.19 -41.76 -4.56
C CYS A 304 -20.13 -42.70 -5.33
N LEU A 305 -19.64 -43.93 -5.54
CA LEU A 305 -20.39 -45.19 -5.46
C LEU A 305 -21.71 -45.26 -6.27
N ASN A 306 -21.62 -45.74 -7.52
CA ASN A 306 -22.72 -46.49 -8.11
C ASN A 306 -22.83 -47.83 -7.37
N GLY A 307 -23.95 -48.01 -6.66
CA GLY A 307 -24.29 -49.23 -5.97
C GLY A 307 -24.58 -50.38 -6.93
N GLU A 308 -23.99 -51.53 -6.66
CA GLU A 308 -24.54 -52.82 -7.03
C GLU A 308 -25.40 -53.33 -5.86
N LEU A 309 -26.69 -53.45 -6.11
CA LEU A 309 -27.59 -54.51 -5.62
C LEU A 309 -28.78 -54.61 -6.57
#